data_AF-A0A815PR39-F1
#
_entry.id   AF-A0A815PR39-F1
#
_cell.length_a   1.000
_cell.length_b   1.000
_cell.length_c   1.000
_cell.angle_alpha   90.00
_cell.angle_beta   90.00
_cell.angle_gamma   90.00
#
_symmetry.space_group_name_H-M   'P 1'
#
loop_
_entity.id
_entity.type
_entity.pdbx_description
1 polymer ?
#
loop_
_entity_poly.entity_id
_entity_poly.type
_entity_poly.pdbx_seq_one_letter_code
_entity_poly.pdbx_strand_id
1 'polypeptide(L)'
;MPTSNISSSNTIKFVFDDGIAIPYIIRFWVFLASNILSFICCLFVLYHFLFDPNLRRGLHNHVMIIILIICLITELTTIPWVTYLYLYEVVWIQTPIFYCNRPLYYFIPFCAYYSCIYDSAVFSLYEFMTGGILSSVLIGFGSTFLVLRVIIRKRHLQQQQIQWRKHRKMILQLLSVTSLFFILYLPPVILGTAYKLGLPSDVGVQYNTYASLFAYYITFLFPFTCLSTIPQLGTRIKNILRCRWRQQANVVHPEQWASRVPVVSRMNKQ
;
A
#
# COMPACT_ATOMS: atom_id res chain seq x y z
N MET A 1 -44.52 -27.82 17.04
CA MET A 1 -43.48 -26.81 17.34
C MET A 1 -43.81 -25.57 16.53
N PRO A 2 -44.02 -24.40 17.16
CA PRO A 2 -44.44 -23.20 16.47
C PRO A 2 -43.25 -22.55 15.74
N THR A 3 -43.39 -22.38 14.44
CA THR A 3 -42.52 -21.58 13.57
C THR A 3 -42.77 -20.10 13.86
N SER A 4 -41.95 -19.51 14.73
CA SER A 4 -41.94 -18.07 14.94
C SER A 4 -41.35 -17.38 13.70
N ASN A 5 -42.22 -16.86 12.84
CA ASN A 5 -41.88 -15.93 11.76
C ASN A 5 -41.42 -14.61 12.38
N ILE A 6 -40.15 -14.55 12.80
CA ILE A 6 -39.53 -13.34 13.31
C ILE A 6 -39.23 -12.44 12.11
N SER A 7 -39.84 -11.26 12.10
CA SER A 7 -39.65 -10.16 11.17
C SER A 7 -38.23 -9.57 11.28
N SER A 8 -37.23 -10.32 10.83
CA SER A 8 -35.80 -9.94 10.83
C SER A 8 -35.43 -8.88 9.78
N SER A 9 -36.39 -8.44 8.95
CA SER A 9 -36.16 -7.46 7.88
C SER A 9 -36.07 -6.01 8.37
N ASN A 10 -36.63 -5.68 9.54
CA ASN A 10 -36.67 -4.30 10.04
C ASN A 10 -35.46 -3.91 10.91
N THR A 11 -34.73 -4.88 11.47
CA THR A 11 -33.64 -4.60 12.41
C THR A 11 -32.32 -4.23 11.71
N ILE A 12 -32.10 -4.68 10.48
CA ILE A 12 -30.85 -4.42 9.75
C ILE A 12 -30.79 -2.98 9.20
N LYS A 13 -31.94 -2.33 8.96
CA LYS A 13 -31.99 -0.93 8.51
C LYS A 13 -31.45 0.07 9.55
N PHE A 14 -31.50 -0.26 10.84
CA PHE A 14 -31.20 0.69 11.91
C PHE A 14 -29.70 0.85 12.26
N VAL A 15 -28.81 -0.01 11.76
CA VAL A 15 -27.38 0.02 12.16
C VAL A 15 -26.50 0.88 11.23
N PHE A 16 -27.06 1.40 10.12
CA PHE A 16 -26.30 2.16 9.12
C PHE A 16 -26.72 3.64 8.98
N ASP A 17 -27.69 4.13 9.77
CA ASP A 17 -28.22 5.50 9.65
C ASP A 17 -27.47 6.56 10.49
N ASP A 18 -26.44 6.17 11.25
CA ASP A 18 -25.69 7.11 12.11
C ASP A 18 -24.60 7.87 11.34
N GLY A 19 -25.01 8.78 10.45
CA GLY A 19 -24.37 10.08 10.13
C GLY A 19 -22.90 10.19 9.66
N ILE A 20 -22.07 9.14 9.70
CA ILE A 20 -20.62 9.20 9.39
C ILE A 20 -20.22 8.13 8.34
N ALA A 21 -21.17 7.75 7.48
CA ALA A 21 -20.83 6.95 6.30
C ALA A 21 -20.16 7.87 5.26
N ILE A 22 -18.83 7.74 5.07
CA ILE A 22 -18.12 8.43 3.97
C ILE A 22 -18.85 8.11 2.64
N PRO A 23 -19.28 9.12 1.87
CA PRO A 23 -19.96 8.92 0.59
C PRO A 23 -19.18 7.99 -0.34
N TYR A 24 -19.89 7.10 -1.03
CA TYR A 24 -19.28 6.11 -1.94
C TYR A 24 -18.39 6.77 -3.00
N ILE A 25 -18.82 7.94 -3.51
CA ILE A 25 -18.07 8.72 -4.50
C ILE A 25 -16.70 9.15 -3.98
N ILE A 26 -16.61 9.57 -2.71
CA ILE A 26 -15.35 9.98 -2.09
C ILE A 26 -14.45 8.75 -1.91
N ARG A 27 -15.00 7.62 -1.44
CA ARG A 27 -14.24 6.37 -1.29
C ARG A 27 -13.65 5.91 -2.62
N PHE A 28 -14.45 5.93 -3.68
CA PHE A 28 -14.04 5.58 -5.03
C PHE A 28 -12.85 6.43 -5.49
N TRP A 29 -12.98 7.76 -5.43
CA TRP A 29 -11.91 8.66 -5.90
C TRP A 29 -10.65 8.56 -5.06
N VAL A 30 -10.76 8.43 -3.73
CA VAL A 30 -9.61 8.23 -2.84
C VAL A 30 -8.89 6.92 -3.17
N PHE A 31 -9.63 5.84 -3.39
CA PHE A 31 -9.07 4.54 -3.74
C PHE A 31 -8.40 4.56 -5.11
N LEU A 32 -9.05 5.16 -6.12
CA LEU A 32 -8.52 5.30 -7.46
C LEU A 32 -7.25 6.15 -7.49
N ALA A 33 -7.26 7.31 -6.82
CA ALA A 33 -6.08 8.18 -6.73
C ALA A 33 -4.92 7.49 -6.01
N SER A 34 -5.20 6.79 -4.91
CA SER A 34 -4.19 6.01 -4.18
C SER A 34 -3.62 4.89 -5.03
N ASN A 35 -4.44 4.20 -5.81
CA ASN A 35 -4.01 3.15 -6.72
C ASN A 35 -3.11 3.69 -7.84
N ILE A 36 -3.50 4.78 -8.51
CA ILE A 36 -2.67 5.39 -9.58
C ILE A 36 -1.31 5.78 -9.02
N LEU A 37 -1.28 6.43 -7.85
CA LEU A 37 -0.04 6.87 -7.22
C LEU A 37 0.84 5.67 -6.81
N SER A 38 0.22 4.63 -6.22
CA SER A 38 0.90 3.39 -5.85
C SER A 38 1.48 2.67 -7.07
N PHE A 39 0.71 2.56 -8.14
CA PHE A 39 1.10 1.91 -9.38
C PHE A 39 2.30 2.61 -10.04
N ILE A 40 2.25 3.94 -10.16
CA ILE A 40 3.38 4.74 -10.66
C ILE A 40 4.61 4.54 -9.77
N CYS A 41 4.44 4.56 -8.46
CA CYS A 41 5.53 4.31 -7.51
C CYS A 41 6.10 2.89 -7.67
N CYS A 42 5.26 1.88 -7.83
CA CYS A 42 5.66 0.50 -8.01
C CYS A 42 6.46 0.31 -9.30
N LEU A 43 5.98 0.85 -10.42
CA LEU A 43 6.70 0.84 -11.70
C LEU A 43 8.06 1.54 -11.59
N PHE A 44 8.11 2.72 -10.95
CA PHE A 44 9.35 3.46 -10.76
C PHE A 44 10.37 2.67 -9.92
N VAL A 45 9.93 2.11 -8.79
CA VAL A 45 10.79 1.31 -7.91
C VAL A 45 11.26 0.05 -8.61
N LEU A 46 10.36 -0.67 -9.27
CA LEU A 46 10.67 -1.89 -10.03
C LEU A 46 11.65 -1.60 -11.17
N TYR A 47 11.43 -0.52 -11.93
CA TYR A 47 12.36 -0.04 -12.95
C TYR A 47 13.76 0.19 -12.35
N HIS A 48 13.85 0.89 -11.22
CA HIS A 48 15.15 1.15 -10.60
C HIS A 48 15.85 -0.13 -10.12
N PHE A 49 15.10 -1.10 -9.57
CA PHE A 49 15.67 -2.39 -9.14
C PHE A 49 16.11 -3.27 -10.32
N LEU A 50 15.36 -3.24 -11.42
CA LEU A 50 15.70 -3.98 -12.61
C LEU A 50 16.91 -3.35 -13.31
N PHE A 51 16.90 -2.05 -13.60
CA PHE A 51 17.92 -1.45 -14.46
C PHE A 51 19.23 -1.08 -13.77
N ASP A 52 19.29 -1.00 -12.43
CA ASP A 52 20.56 -0.77 -11.74
C ASP A 52 21.29 -2.11 -11.44
N PRO A 53 22.39 -2.42 -12.15
CA PRO A 53 23.11 -3.68 -11.97
C PRO A 53 23.73 -3.80 -10.57
N ASN A 54 23.99 -2.69 -9.88
CA ASN A 54 24.55 -2.71 -8.53
C ASN A 54 23.51 -3.11 -7.50
N LEU A 55 22.24 -2.73 -7.71
CA LEU A 55 21.14 -3.19 -6.88
C LEU A 55 20.84 -4.66 -7.16
N ARG A 56 20.85 -5.11 -8.41
CA ARG A 56 20.47 -6.48 -8.75
C ARG A 56 21.34 -7.57 -8.08
N ARG A 57 22.64 -7.31 -7.82
CA ARG A 57 23.56 -8.31 -7.24
C ARG A 57 23.25 -8.72 -5.79
N GLY A 58 22.39 -7.98 -5.07
CA GLY A 58 22.03 -8.33 -3.70
C GLY A 58 20.90 -9.36 -3.64
N LEU A 59 21.11 -10.50 -2.96
CA LEU A 59 20.07 -11.52 -2.78
C LEU A 59 18.75 -10.95 -2.22
N HIS A 60 18.84 -10.02 -1.26
CA HIS A 60 17.65 -9.36 -0.71
C HIS A 60 16.87 -8.58 -1.77
N ASN A 61 17.56 -7.96 -2.72
CA ASN A 61 16.93 -7.16 -3.76
C ASN A 61 16.13 -8.05 -4.72
N HIS A 62 16.51 -9.31 -4.92
CA HIS A 62 15.69 -10.28 -5.66
C HIS A 62 14.36 -10.57 -4.97
N VAL A 63 14.37 -10.78 -3.65
CA VAL A 63 13.14 -10.97 -2.87
C VAL A 63 12.23 -9.74 -2.99
N MET A 64 12.80 -8.54 -2.89
CA MET A 64 12.04 -7.30 -3.07
C MET A 64 11.46 -7.18 -4.48
N ILE A 65 12.21 -7.55 -5.52
CA ILE A 65 11.72 -7.56 -6.91
C ILE A 65 10.53 -8.52 -7.06
N ILE A 66 10.63 -9.74 -6.53
CA ILE A 66 9.56 -10.73 -6.60
C ILE A 66 8.31 -10.21 -5.88
N ILE A 67 8.46 -9.66 -4.67
CA ILE A 67 7.32 -9.09 -3.93
C ILE A 67 6.71 -7.91 -4.69
N LEU A 68 7.51 -7.01 -5.27
CA LEU A 68 7.00 -5.89 -6.09
C LEU A 68 6.25 -6.36 -7.34
N ILE A 69 6.71 -7.44 -8.00
CA ILE A 69 6.00 -8.03 -9.15
C ILE A 69 4.66 -8.61 -8.70
N ILE A 70 4.62 -9.33 -7.58
CA ILE A 70 3.37 -9.85 -7.01
C ILE A 70 2.43 -8.69 -6.68
N CYS A 71 2.91 -7.64 -6.00
CA CYS A 71 2.12 -6.44 -5.71
C CYS A 71 1.58 -5.81 -6.99
N LEU A 72 2.39 -5.68 -8.04
CA LEU A 72 1.97 -5.12 -9.33
C LEU A 72 0.87 -5.95 -9.98
N ILE A 73 0.98 -7.29 -9.95
CA ILE A 73 -0.06 -8.20 -10.46
C ILE A 73 -1.34 -8.03 -9.65
N THR A 74 -1.26 -7.98 -8.31
CA THR A 74 -2.41 -7.75 -7.44
C THR A 74 -3.06 -6.40 -7.73
N GLU A 75 -2.28 -5.34 -7.91
CA GLU A 75 -2.82 -4.02 -8.27
C GLU A 75 -3.49 -4.02 -9.64
N LEU A 76 -2.93 -4.71 -10.63
CA LEU A 76 -3.50 -4.78 -11.99
C LEU A 76 -4.73 -5.68 -12.11
N THR A 77 -4.88 -6.66 -11.22
CA THR A 77 -5.99 -7.63 -11.28
C THR A 77 -7.09 -7.29 -10.29
N THR A 78 -6.75 -7.16 -9.01
CA THR A 78 -7.73 -7.00 -7.93
C THR A 78 -8.38 -5.62 -7.94
N ILE A 79 -7.62 -4.56 -8.23
CA ILE A 79 -8.15 -3.19 -8.10
C ILE A 79 -9.07 -2.82 -9.26
N PRO A 80 -8.73 -3.07 -10.53
CA PRO A 80 -9.69 -2.91 -11.62
C PRO A 80 -10.95 -3.74 -11.40
N TRP A 81 -10.82 -4.96 -10.86
CA TRP A 81 -11.97 -5.79 -10.51
C TRP A 81 -12.87 -5.11 -9.45
N VAL A 82 -12.30 -4.67 -8.34
CA VAL A 82 -13.04 -3.98 -7.26
C VAL A 82 -13.63 -2.65 -7.75
N THR A 83 -12.87 -1.89 -8.54
CA THR A 83 -13.29 -0.58 -9.10
C THR A 83 -14.41 -0.74 -10.12
N TYR A 84 -14.33 -1.77 -10.97
CA TYR A 84 -15.38 -2.12 -11.92
C TYR A 84 -16.69 -2.47 -11.19
N LEU A 85 -16.61 -3.23 -10.10
CA LEU A 85 -17.77 -3.52 -9.24
C LEU A 85 -18.39 -2.26 -8.62
N TYR A 86 -17.58 -1.27 -8.24
CA TYR A 86 -18.09 0.02 -7.74
C TYR A 86 -18.77 0.87 -8.83
N LEU A 87 -18.25 0.86 -10.06
CA LEU A 87 -18.75 1.75 -11.12
C LEU A 87 -20.08 1.28 -11.70
N TYR A 88 -20.22 -0.03 -11.90
CA TYR A 88 -21.35 -0.56 -12.67
C TYR A 88 -22.57 -0.86 -11.82
N GLU A 89 -22.46 -0.93 -10.48
CA GLU A 89 -23.53 -1.41 -9.58
C GLU A 89 -24.15 -2.75 -10.01
N VAL A 90 -23.60 -3.45 -11.01
CA VAL A 90 -24.26 -4.62 -11.60
C VAL A 90 -23.84 -5.88 -10.86
N VAL A 91 -24.86 -6.68 -10.52
CA VAL A 91 -24.84 -8.03 -9.92
C VAL A 91 -24.23 -9.05 -10.89
N TRP A 92 -23.02 -8.84 -11.39
CA TRP A 92 -22.34 -9.87 -12.17
C TRP A 92 -21.67 -10.84 -11.22
N ILE A 93 -22.39 -11.89 -10.83
CA ILE A 93 -21.95 -13.29 -10.87
C ILE A 93 -23.24 -14.13 -10.77
N GLN A 94 -23.94 -14.27 -11.89
CA GLN A 94 -24.65 -15.52 -12.17
C GLN A 94 -23.68 -16.41 -12.94
N THR A 95 -22.56 -16.79 -12.32
CA THR A 95 -21.85 -17.95 -12.85
C THR A 95 -22.63 -19.18 -12.42
N PRO A 96 -22.79 -20.20 -13.29
CA PRO A 96 -23.57 -21.40 -12.97
C PRO A 96 -23.03 -22.18 -11.75
N ILE A 97 -21.79 -21.86 -11.31
CA ILE A 97 -21.11 -22.49 -10.18
C ILE A 97 -21.54 -21.86 -8.85
N PHE A 98 -21.97 -20.59 -8.82
CA PHE A 98 -22.32 -19.87 -7.59
C PHE A 98 -23.64 -19.11 -7.75
N TYR A 99 -24.76 -19.83 -7.73
CA TYR A 99 -26.09 -19.22 -7.75
C TYR A 99 -26.38 -18.55 -6.40
N CYS A 100 -26.23 -17.22 -6.36
CA CYS A 100 -26.49 -16.40 -5.18
C CYS A 100 -27.80 -15.64 -5.35
N ASN A 101 -28.86 -16.02 -4.61
CA ASN A 101 -30.16 -15.33 -4.68
C ASN A 101 -30.30 -14.21 -3.64
N ARG A 102 -29.19 -13.68 -3.09
CA ARG A 102 -29.23 -12.60 -2.09
C ARG A 102 -28.99 -11.25 -2.76
N PRO A 103 -29.75 -10.20 -2.39
CA PRO A 103 -29.47 -8.86 -2.87
C PRO A 103 -28.09 -8.40 -2.38
N LEU A 104 -27.29 -7.81 -3.28
CA LEU A 104 -26.00 -7.23 -2.93
C LEU A 104 -26.23 -5.90 -2.18
N TYR A 105 -25.59 -5.75 -1.02
CA TYR A 105 -25.64 -4.52 -0.22
C TYR A 105 -24.47 -3.61 -0.59
N TYR A 106 -24.72 -2.62 -1.46
CA TYR A 106 -23.70 -1.66 -1.93
C TYR A 106 -23.30 -0.60 -0.90
N PHE A 107 -24.05 -0.46 0.19
CA PHE A 107 -23.77 0.53 1.24
C PHE A 107 -22.58 0.17 2.13
N ILE A 108 -22.12 -1.07 2.06
CA ILE A 108 -21.02 -1.56 2.88
C ILE A 108 -19.69 -1.04 2.28
N PRO A 109 -18.76 -0.49 3.09
CA PRO A 109 -17.45 0.01 2.63
C PRO A 109 -16.61 -0.96 1.82
N PHE A 110 -16.97 -2.23 1.81
CA PHE A 110 -16.37 -3.25 0.99
C PHE A 110 -17.44 -3.91 0.12
N CYS A 111 -17.51 -3.49 -1.15
CA CYS A 111 -18.36 -4.14 -2.15
C CYS A 111 -18.06 -5.65 -2.16
N ALA A 112 -19.10 -6.47 -2.08
CA ALA A 112 -19.02 -7.93 -2.13
C ALA A 112 -18.40 -8.60 -0.88
N TYR A 113 -18.30 -7.92 0.27
CA TYR A 113 -17.91 -8.56 1.56
C TYR A 113 -18.78 -9.78 1.89
N TYR A 114 -20.10 -9.63 1.67
CA TYR A 114 -21.08 -10.70 1.82
C TYR A 114 -21.38 -11.37 0.47
N SER A 115 -20.34 -11.67 -0.31
CA SER A 115 -20.53 -12.55 -1.47
C SER A 115 -20.98 -13.92 -1.00
N CYS A 116 -21.92 -14.56 -1.70
CA CYS A 116 -22.29 -15.95 -1.41
C CYS A 116 -21.11 -16.92 -1.47
N ILE A 117 -20.00 -16.53 -2.11
CA ILE A 117 -18.73 -17.27 -2.08
C ILE A 117 -18.26 -17.50 -0.63
N TYR A 118 -18.46 -16.54 0.26
CA TYR A 118 -18.11 -16.64 1.68
C TYR A 118 -19.13 -17.44 2.52
N ASP A 119 -20.30 -17.76 1.98
CA ASP A 119 -21.28 -18.64 2.65
C ASP A 119 -20.74 -20.08 2.71
N SER A 120 -19.85 -20.45 1.78
CA SER A 120 -19.08 -21.67 1.89
C SER A 120 -18.06 -21.55 3.03
N ALA A 121 -18.33 -22.26 4.13
CA ALA A 121 -17.42 -22.35 5.27
C ALA A 121 -16.02 -22.83 4.86
N VAL A 122 -15.92 -23.71 3.85
CA VAL A 122 -14.65 -24.23 3.33
C VAL A 122 -13.84 -23.12 2.67
N PHE A 123 -14.46 -22.33 1.80
CA PHE A 123 -13.77 -21.23 1.12
C PHE A 123 -13.37 -20.13 2.09
N SER A 124 -14.28 -19.73 2.97
CA SER A 124 -14.01 -18.76 4.04
C SER A 124 -12.85 -19.21 4.94
N LEU A 125 -12.82 -20.49 5.34
CA LEU A 125 -11.73 -21.04 6.14
C LEU A 125 -10.42 -21.09 5.34
N TYR A 126 -10.46 -21.49 4.07
CA TYR A 126 -9.27 -21.55 3.23
C TYR A 126 -8.62 -20.17 3.07
N GLU A 127 -9.40 -19.14 2.71
CA GLU A 127 -8.88 -17.78 2.54
C GLU A 127 -8.36 -17.21 3.87
N PHE A 128 -9.09 -17.46 4.96
CA PHE A 128 -8.67 -17.03 6.29
C PHE A 128 -7.36 -17.71 6.74
N MET A 129 -7.20 -19.00 6.48
CA MET A 129 -6.01 -19.76 6.86
C MET A 129 -4.81 -19.39 5.98
N THR A 130 -5.00 -19.35 4.65
CA THR A 130 -3.91 -19.09 3.69
C THR A 130 -3.56 -17.61 3.59
N GLY A 131 -4.55 -16.76 3.41
CA GLY A 131 -4.39 -15.31 3.32
C GLY A 131 -4.09 -14.70 4.68
N GLY A 132 -4.89 -15.04 5.69
CA GLY A 132 -4.83 -14.44 7.03
C GLY A 132 -3.68 -14.98 7.88
N ILE A 133 -3.88 -16.16 8.46
CA ILE A 133 -3.00 -16.71 9.50
C ILE A 133 -1.61 -17.05 8.94
N LEU A 134 -1.54 -17.81 7.84
CA LEU A 134 -0.27 -18.27 7.29
C LEU A 134 0.61 -17.10 6.88
N SER A 135 0.06 -16.12 6.16
CA SER A 135 0.82 -14.91 5.79
C SER A 135 1.27 -14.12 7.02
N SER A 136 0.42 -13.97 8.03
CA SER A 136 0.76 -13.24 9.25
C SER A 136 1.88 -13.91 10.03
N VAL A 137 1.83 -15.23 10.16
CA VAL A 137 2.87 -16.05 10.79
C VAL A 137 4.16 -15.93 9.99
N LEU A 138 4.13 -16.16 8.67
CA LEU A 138 5.33 -16.08 7.83
C LEU A 138 5.99 -14.70 7.87
N ILE A 139 5.21 -13.62 7.77
CA ILE A 139 5.72 -12.24 7.83
C ILE A 139 6.23 -11.94 9.24
N GLY A 140 5.49 -12.27 10.29
CA GLY A 140 5.86 -12.02 11.67
C GLY A 140 7.13 -12.77 12.09
N PHE A 141 7.18 -14.09 11.86
CA PHE A 141 8.35 -14.90 12.16
C PHE A 141 9.53 -14.55 11.27
N GLY A 142 9.33 -14.40 9.96
CA GLY A 142 10.39 -14.06 9.01
C GLY A 142 11.03 -12.72 9.33
N SER A 143 10.23 -11.71 9.66
CA SER A 143 10.73 -10.39 10.03
C SER A 143 11.43 -10.37 11.38
N THR A 144 10.85 -11.00 12.40
CA THR A 144 11.46 -11.10 13.73
C THR A 144 12.79 -11.83 13.65
N PHE A 145 12.85 -12.95 12.91
CA PHE A 145 14.08 -13.71 12.69
C PHE A 145 15.15 -12.89 11.97
N LEU A 146 14.77 -12.14 10.92
CA LEU A 146 15.70 -11.27 10.20
C LEU A 146 16.24 -10.14 11.10
N VAL A 147 15.37 -9.48 11.88
CA VAL A 147 15.78 -8.45 12.84
C VAL A 147 16.72 -9.03 13.89
N LEU A 148 16.37 -10.17 14.47
CA LEU A 148 17.18 -10.87 15.47
C LEU A 148 18.56 -11.24 14.90
N ARG A 149 18.61 -11.83 13.70
CA ARG A 149 19.86 -12.17 13.00
C ARG A 149 20.74 -10.94 12.80
N VAL A 150 20.13 -9.81 12.43
CA VAL A 150 20.90 -8.58 12.22
C VAL A 150 21.41 -7.99 13.55
N ILE A 151 20.63 -8.06 14.62
CA ILE A 151 21.07 -7.64 15.97
C ILE A 151 22.23 -8.52 16.46
N ILE A 152 22.11 -9.84 16.32
CA ILE A 152 23.17 -10.78 16.70
C ILE A 152 24.43 -10.50 15.87
N ARG A 153 24.27 -10.33 14.55
CA ARG A 153 25.39 -10.07 13.65
C ARG A 153 26.03 -8.70 13.89
N LYS A 154 25.25 -7.70 14.31
CA LYS A 154 25.75 -6.39 14.77
C LYS A 154 26.65 -6.55 15.99
N ARG A 155 26.22 -7.34 16.98
CA ARG A 155 27.01 -7.61 18.19
C ARG A 155 28.32 -8.31 17.86
N HIS A 156 28.29 -9.23 16.90
CA HIS A 156 29.50 -9.94 16.47
C HIS A 156 30.45 -9.08 15.61
N LEU A 157 29.93 -8.13 14.81
CA LEU A 157 30.73 -7.31 13.89
C LEU A 157 30.99 -5.89 14.40
N GLN A 158 30.89 -5.67 15.72
CA GLN A 158 31.06 -4.36 16.38
C GLN A 158 32.41 -3.68 16.08
N GLN A 159 33.35 -4.38 15.44
CA GLN A 159 34.67 -3.90 15.01
C GLN A 159 34.72 -3.23 13.62
N GLN A 160 33.69 -3.35 12.75
CA GLN A 160 33.72 -2.72 11.41
C GLN A 160 32.67 -1.61 11.24
N GLN A 161 33.01 -0.38 11.65
CA GLN A 161 32.10 0.77 11.64
C GLN A 161 31.60 1.21 10.25
N ILE A 162 32.33 0.93 9.17
CA ILE A 162 32.06 1.55 7.85
C ILE A 162 30.88 0.90 7.11
N GLN A 163 30.66 -0.42 7.25
CA GLN A 163 29.55 -1.09 6.54
C GLN A 163 28.17 -0.97 7.23
N TRP A 164 28.14 -0.49 8.48
CA TRP A 164 26.90 -0.43 9.28
C TRP A 164 25.82 0.50 8.69
N ARG A 165 26.23 1.61 8.08
CA ARG A 165 25.29 2.59 7.49
C ARG A 165 24.43 1.98 6.38
N LYS A 166 24.96 1.01 5.63
CA LYS A 166 24.23 0.32 4.55
C LYS A 166 23.21 -0.66 5.11
N HIS A 167 23.59 -1.45 6.12
CA HIS A 167 22.70 -2.43 6.73
C HIS A 167 21.54 -1.80 7.54
N ARG A 168 21.76 -0.66 8.20
CA ARG A 168 20.70 0.00 8.99
C ARG A 168 19.45 0.36 8.17
N LYS A 169 19.64 0.82 6.92
CA LYS A 169 18.52 1.25 6.06
C LYS A 169 17.63 0.09 5.63
N MET A 170 18.24 -1.05 5.31
CA MET A 170 17.53 -2.28 4.98
C MET A 170 16.69 -2.79 6.16
N ILE A 171 17.24 -2.75 7.38
CA ILE A 171 16.48 -3.12 8.59
C ILE A 171 15.28 -2.21 8.79
N LEU A 172 15.46 -0.89 8.64
CA LEU A 172 14.37 0.07 8.79
C LEU A 172 13.25 -0.16 7.77
N GLN A 173 13.57 -0.55 6.55
CA GLN A 173 12.57 -0.95 5.56
C GLN A 173 11.78 -2.16 6.01
N LEU A 174 12.47 -3.24 6.40
CA LEU A 174 11.81 -4.46 6.83
C LEU A 174 10.93 -4.22 8.06
N LEU A 175 11.42 -3.42 9.00
CA LEU A 175 10.67 -3.00 10.17
C LEU A 175 9.45 -2.14 9.79
N SER A 176 9.60 -1.25 8.82
CA SER A 176 8.49 -0.43 8.32
C SER A 176 7.40 -1.28 7.67
N VAL A 177 7.77 -2.22 6.79
CA VAL A 177 6.81 -3.13 6.12
C VAL A 177 6.06 -3.97 7.14
N THR A 178 6.77 -4.50 8.13
CA THR A 178 6.17 -5.38 9.14
C THR A 178 5.30 -4.62 10.13
N SER A 179 5.71 -3.42 10.54
CA SER A 179 4.87 -2.53 11.33
C SER A 179 3.58 -2.19 10.58
N LEU A 180 3.70 -1.87 9.28
CA LEU A 180 2.55 -1.54 8.44
C LEU A 180 1.59 -2.73 8.30
N PHE A 181 2.12 -3.94 8.13
CA PHE A 181 1.34 -5.17 8.13
C PHE A 181 0.64 -5.41 9.47
N PHE A 182 1.35 -5.28 10.61
CA PHE A 182 0.73 -5.50 11.91
C PHE A 182 -0.34 -4.46 12.25
N ILE A 183 -0.14 -3.19 11.88
CA ILE A 183 -1.11 -2.12 12.18
C ILE A 183 -2.38 -2.28 11.35
N LEU A 184 -2.24 -2.60 10.06
CA LEU A 184 -3.38 -2.58 9.12
C LEU A 184 -4.00 -3.95 8.87
N TYR A 185 -3.24 -5.05 8.95
CA TYR A 185 -3.70 -6.40 8.62
C TYR A 185 -4.09 -7.23 9.84
N LEU A 186 -3.41 -7.04 10.98
CA LEU A 186 -3.67 -7.84 12.17
C LEU A 186 -5.08 -7.65 12.74
N PRO A 187 -5.66 -6.43 12.78
CA PRO A 187 -7.00 -6.23 13.35
C PRO A 187 -8.12 -7.09 12.73
N PRO A 188 -8.30 -7.15 11.38
CA PRO A 188 -9.33 -8.01 10.81
C PRO A 188 -9.05 -9.50 11.02
N VAL A 189 -7.77 -9.92 11.11
CA VAL A 189 -7.42 -11.32 11.42
C VAL A 189 -7.79 -11.68 12.86
N ILE A 190 -7.50 -10.81 13.83
CA ILE A 190 -7.88 -11.02 15.24
C ILE A 190 -9.39 -11.16 15.36
N LEU A 191 -10.15 -10.24 14.75
CA LEU A 191 -11.61 -10.27 14.86
C LEU A 191 -12.22 -11.45 14.11
N GLY A 192 -11.69 -11.78 12.92
CA GLY A 192 -12.04 -13.00 12.19
C GLY A 192 -11.80 -14.26 13.02
N THR A 193 -10.68 -14.33 13.76
CA THR A 193 -10.40 -15.42 14.70
C THR A 193 -11.43 -15.46 15.82
N ALA A 194 -11.75 -14.31 16.42
CA ALA A 194 -12.72 -14.21 17.51
C ALA A 194 -14.12 -14.69 17.07
N TYR A 195 -14.59 -14.32 15.88
CA TYR A 195 -15.85 -14.83 15.33
C TYR A 195 -15.86 -16.36 15.19
N LYS A 196 -14.75 -16.96 14.74
CA LYS A 196 -14.63 -18.43 14.64
C LYS A 196 -14.59 -19.10 16.02
N LEU A 197 -14.19 -18.40 17.07
CA LEU A 197 -14.21 -18.86 18.46
C LEU A 197 -15.57 -18.64 19.15
N GLY A 198 -16.60 -18.19 18.42
CA GLY A 198 -17.94 -18.00 18.94
C GLY A 198 -18.27 -16.58 19.40
N LEU A 199 -17.43 -15.59 19.07
CA LEU A 199 -17.84 -14.18 19.22
C LEU A 199 -19.10 -13.95 18.37
N PRO A 200 -20.19 -13.40 18.96
CA PRO A 200 -21.40 -13.09 18.22
C PRO A 200 -21.12 -12.20 17.01
N SER A 201 -21.75 -12.51 15.88
CA SER A 201 -21.44 -11.89 14.59
C SER A 201 -21.88 -10.44 14.48
N ASP A 202 -22.65 -9.92 15.42
CA ASP A 202 -23.07 -8.52 15.55
C ASP A 202 -21.99 -7.65 16.23
N VAL A 203 -21.13 -8.25 17.03
CA VAL A 203 -20.12 -7.53 17.82
C VAL A 203 -18.93 -7.17 16.93
N GLY A 204 -18.82 -5.89 16.57
CA GLY A 204 -17.66 -5.35 15.86
C GLY A 204 -17.73 -5.47 14.33
N VAL A 205 -18.90 -5.74 13.74
CA VAL A 205 -19.09 -5.78 12.27
C VAL A 205 -18.61 -4.51 11.59
N GLN A 206 -19.00 -3.35 12.13
CA GLN A 206 -18.60 -2.05 11.60
C GLN A 206 -17.08 -1.91 11.64
N TYR A 207 -16.47 -2.19 12.80
CA TYR A 207 -15.01 -2.16 12.96
C TYR A 207 -14.31 -3.09 11.97
N ASN A 208 -14.79 -4.34 11.82
CA ASN A 208 -14.22 -5.31 10.89
C ASN A 208 -14.22 -4.79 9.46
N THR A 209 -15.32 -4.16 9.06
CA THR A 209 -15.50 -3.67 7.70
C THR A 209 -14.51 -2.54 7.40
N TYR A 210 -14.33 -1.61 8.33
CA TYR A 210 -13.30 -0.58 8.20
C TYR A 210 -11.89 -1.16 8.28
N ALA A 211 -11.64 -2.11 9.17
CA ALA A 211 -10.34 -2.76 9.33
C ALA A 211 -9.93 -3.52 8.05
N SER A 212 -10.87 -4.25 7.43
CA SER A 212 -10.67 -4.89 6.12
C SER A 212 -10.42 -3.86 5.02
N LEU A 213 -11.12 -2.72 5.01
CA LEU A 213 -10.84 -1.63 4.08
C LEU A 213 -9.42 -1.07 4.27
N PHE A 214 -8.99 -0.87 5.52
CA PHE A 214 -7.64 -0.40 5.84
C PHE A 214 -6.55 -1.41 5.45
N ALA A 215 -6.84 -2.71 5.51
CA ALA A 215 -5.91 -3.75 5.07
C ALA A 215 -5.55 -3.63 3.58
N TYR A 216 -6.44 -3.12 2.71
CA TYR A 216 -6.11 -2.86 1.30
C TYR A 216 -5.08 -1.75 1.12
N TYR A 217 -5.03 -0.79 2.04
CA TYR A 217 -4.01 0.27 1.99
C TYR A 217 -2.60 -0.27 2.21
N ILE A 218 -2.43 -1.51 2.68
CA ILE A 218 -1.11 -2.16 2.72
C ILE A 218 -0.51 -2.27 1.33
N THR A 219 -1.31 -2.74 0.36
CA THR A 219 -0.87 -2.85 -1.04
C THR A 219 -0.48 -1.48 -1.58
N PHE A 220 -1.24 -0.44 -1.25
CA PHE A 220 -0.93 0.94 -1.67
C PHE A 220 0.32 1.51 -1.03
N LEU A 221 0.52 1.28 0.26
CA LEU A 221 1.62 1.88 1.00
C LEU A 221 2.94 1.14 0.77
N PHE A 222 2.88 -0.12 0.35
CA PHE A 222 4.05 -0.98 0.18
C PHE A 222 5.10 -0.40 -0.79
N PRO A 223 4.76 0.08 -2.01
CA PRO A 223 5.72 0.71 -2.90
C PRO A 223 6.42 1.94 -2.30
N PHE A 224 5.72 2.73 -1.47
CA PHE A 224 6.32 3.91 -0.81
C PHE A 224 7.31 3.52 0.29
N THR A 225 7.03 2.44 1.04
CA THR A 225 8.01 1.89 1.99
C THR A 225 9.26 1.40 1.26
N CYS A 226 9.11 0.82 0.07
CA CYS A 226 10.23 0.41 -0.78
C CYS A 226 11.01 1.61 -1.32
N LEU A 227 10.31 2.65 -1.78
CA LEU A 227 10.90 3.88 -2.27
C LEU A 227 11.81 4.55 -1.23
N SER A 228 11.37 4.55 0.03
CA SER A 228 12.11 5.10 1.18
C SER A 228 13.46 4.42 1.43
N THR A 229 13.66 3.23 0.86
CA THR A 229 14.86 2.43 1.07
C THR A 229 15.97 2.76 0.10
N ILE A 230 15.66 3.32 -1.07
CA ILE A 230 16.65 3.64 -2.09
C ILE A 230 17.54 4.78 -1.56
N PRO A 231 18.76 4.49 -1.08
CA PRO A 231 19.53 5.46 -0.30
C PRO A 231 20.04 6.60 -1.18
N GLN A 232 20.16 6.36 -2.48
CA GLN A 232 20.60 7.31 -3.48
C GLN A 232 19.46 8.19 -3.99
N LEU A 233 18.20 7.78 -3.78
CA LEU A 233 17.07 8.52 -4.34
C LEU A 233 16.96 9.90 -3.70
N GLY A 234 17.08 9.98 -2.37
CA GLY A 234 17.07 11.25 -1.66
C GLY A 234 18.20 12.19 -2.11
N THR A 235 19.41 11.66 -2.38
CA THR A 235 20.51 12.47 -2.90
C THR A 235 20.29 12.90 -4.35
N ARG A 236 19.73 12.04 -5.21
CA ARG A 236 19.42 12.38 -6.61
C ARG A 236 18.31 13.42 -6.69
N ILE A 237 17.23 13.27 -5.92
CA ILE A 237 16.16 14.26 -5.82
C ILE A 237 16.71 15.60 -5.34
N LYS A 238 17.54 15.60 -4.28
CA LYS A 238 18.20 16.83 -3.81
C LYS A 238 19.11 17.47 -4.87
N ASN A 239 19.86 16.67 -5.64
CA ASN A 239 20.72 17.19 -6.69
C ASN A 239 19.91 17.77 -7.86
N ILE A 240 18.82 17.12 -8.27
CA ILE A 240 17.91 17.62 -9.30
C ILE A 240 17.26 18.94 -8.85
N LEU A 241 16.78 19.00 -7.60
CA LEU A 241 16.20 20.21 -7.03
C LEU A 241 17.23 21.34 -6.90
N ARG A 242 18.46 21.05 -6.47
CA ARG A 242 19.56 22.04 -6.40
C ARG A 242 19.96 22.56 -7.79
N CYS A 243 20.01 21.70 -8.81
CA CYS A 243 20.32 22.13 -10.18
C CYS A 243 19.24 23.08 -10.71
N ARG A 244 17.95 22.78 -10.48
CA ARG A 244 16.86 23.70 -10.86
C ARG A 244 16.95 25.05 -10.13
N TRP A 245 17.27 25.04 -8.83
CA TRP A 245 17.46 26.27 -8.06
C TRP A 245 18.64 27.12 -8.58
N ARG A 246 19.77 26.50 -8.92
CA ARG A 246 20.92 27.22 -9.50
C ARG A 246 20.63 27.77 -10.90
N GLN A 247 19.87 27.05 -11.71
CA GLN A 247 19.45 27.54 -13.01
C GLN A 247 18.51 28.75 -12.89
N GLN A 248 17.60 28.76 -11.92
CA GLN A 248 16.73 29.92 -11.67
C GLN A 248 17.50 31.13 -11.12
N ALA A 249 18.50 30.93 -10.25
CA ALA A 249 19.32 32.01 -9.73
C ALA A 249 20.19 32.71 -10.80
N ASN A 250 20.55 32.02 -11.88
CA ASN A 250 21.37 32.58 -12.96
C ASN A 250 20.56 33.26 -14.09
N VAL A 251 19.22 33.18 -14.07
CA VAL A 251 18.35 33.76 -15.13
C VAL A 251 17.91 35.20 -14.82
N VAL A 252 18.25 35.75 -13.65
CA VAL A 252 17.86 37.12 -13.26
C VAL A 252 19.09 37.99 -13.00
N HIS A 253 19.63 38.59 -14.07
CA HIS A 253 19.94 40.03 -14.16
C HIS A 253 20.51 40.37 -15.56
N PRO A 254 19.66 40.53 -16.59
CA PRO A 254 20.08 41.12 -17.86
C PRO A 254 20.47 42.62 -17.76
N GLU A 255 20.21 43.29 -16.63
CA GLU A 255 20.42 44.75 -16.51
C GLU A 255 21.87 45.22 -16.33
N GLN A 256 22.84 44.33 -16.06
CA GLN A 256 24.24 44.75 -15.85
C GLN A 256 25.15 44.65 -17.09
N TRP A 257 24.62 44.20 -18.25
CA TRP A 257 25.39 44.18 -19.50
C TRP A 257 25.34 45.50 -20.29
N ALA A 258 24.47 46.45 -19.91
CA ALA A 258 24.33 47.74 -20.61
C ALA A 258 25.38 48.81 -20.23
N SER A 259 26.22 48.58 -19.20
CA SER A 259 27.20 49.58 -18.73
C SER A 259 28.64 49.36 -19.20
N ARG A 260 28.91 48.34 -20.03
CA ARG A 260 30.21 48.18 -20.70
C ARG A 260 30.15 48.62 -22.16
N VAL A 261 29.81 49.88 -22.37
CA VAL A 261 30.18 50.56 -23.63
C VAL A 261 31.64 50.99 -23.46
N PRO A 262 32.60 50.47 -24.25
CA PRO A 262 33.96 50.97 -24.23
C PRO A 262 33.96 52.43 -24.70
N VAL A 263 34.38 53.34 -23.83
CA VAL A 263 34.67 54.72 -24.19
C VAL A 263 35.86 54.68 -25.15
N VAL A 264 35.58 54.78 -26.44
CA VAL A 264 36.58 54.96 -27.50
C VAL A 264 37.22 56.33 -27.30
N SER A 265 38.34 56.36 -26.58
CA SER A 265 39.17 57.55 -26.47
C SER A 265 39.90 57.78 -27.80
N ARG A 266 39.34 58.68 -28.62
CA ARG A 266 40.06 59.32 -29.73
C ARG A 266 41.22 60.16 -29.17
N MET A 267 42.45 59.79 -29.52
CA MET A 267 43.62 60.68 -29.64
C MET A 267 44.34 60.16 -30.89
N ASN A 268 44.33 60.78 -32.08
CA ASN A 268 44.42 62.15 -32.55
C ASN A 268 45.75 62.85 -32.24
N LYS A 269 46.48 63.12 -33.34
CA LYS A 269 47.63 64.02 -33.54
C LYS A 269 48.96 63.49 -32.95
N GLN A 270 50.06 63.46 -33.69
CA GLN A 270 50.50 64.33 -34.80
C GLN A 270 51.54 63.60 -35.66
#